data_AF-A0A812IBS6-F1
#
_entry.id   AF-A0A812IBS6-F1
#
_cell.length_a   1.000
_cell.length_b   1.000
_cell.length_c   1.000
_cell.angle_alpha   90.00
_cell.angle_beta   90.00
_cell.angle_gamma   90.00
#
_symmetry.space_group_name_H-M   'P 1'
#
loop_
_entity.id
_entity.type
_entity.pdbx_description
1 polymer ?
#
loop_
_entity_poly.entity_id
_entity_poly.type
_entity_poly.pdbx_seq_one_letter_code
_entity_poly.pdbx_strand_id
1 'polypeptide(L)'
;MNEWYGQVHELILKESVTRENIAGAVAGCQTIRPREGMFDFLRSCQEHVPAIPVIIMSAGLGDVIEEFLRQTLPFERAPTTHVVSNRMVFNEEGRLVDFSEPLLHMFNKTAAFLPEACRELAKGKRQCLLMGDGVGDCTMANGLEVEPFKIGFLNEKIEERMPEFQQKFDVVVTGDAPVPELAFRAIGGRV
;
A
#
# COMPACT_ATOMS: atom_id res chain seq x y z
N MET A 1 17.74 3.43 -7.14
CA MET A 1 16.75 2.72 -6.30
C MET A 1 17.09 1.26 -6.09
N ASN A 2 17.33 0.47 -7.14
CA ASN A 2 17.77 -0.93 -6.98
C ASN A 2 18.97 -1.07 -6.02
N GLU A 3 20.02 -0.27 -6.22
CA GLU A 3 21.19 -0.27 -5.33
C GLU A 3 20.82 0.05 -3.87
N TRP A 4 20.06 1.12 -3.64
CA TRP A 4 19.68 1.54 -2.28
C TRP A 4 18.86 0.47 -1.55
N TYR A 5 17.83 -0.07 -2.20
CA TYR A 5 17.02 -1.15 -1.63
C TYR A 5 17.82 -2.42 -1.42
N GLY A 6 18.67 -2.80 -2.38
CA GLY A 6 19.56 -3.95 -2.25
C GLY A 6 20.48 -3.83 -1.04
N GLN A 7 21.15 -2.69 -0.88
CA GLN A 7 22.01 -2.41 0.27
C GLN A 7 21.23 -2.44 1.59
N VAL A 8 20.03 -1.87 1.64
CA VAL A 8 19.17 -1.90 2.84
C VAL A 8 18.77 -3.35 3.18
N HIS A 9 18.34 -4.13 2.19
CA HIS A 9 17.97 -5.54 2.39
C HIS A 9 19.17 -6.38 2.86
N GLU A 10 20.35 -6.19 2.28
CA GLU A 10 21.59 -6.84 2.72
C GLU A 10 21.98 -6.50 4.16
N LEU A 11 21.73 -5.27 4.60
CA LEU A 11 21.94 -4.88 5.99
C LEU A 11 20.95 -5.58 6.91
N ILE A 12 19.66 -5.59 6.57
CA ILE A 12 18.63 -6.25 7.38
C ILE A 12 18.92 -7.76 7.52
N LEU A 13 19.40 -8.41 6.44
CA LEU A 13 19.78 -9.83 6.45
C LEU A 13 20.90 -10.15 7.46
N LYS A 14 21.79 -9.19 7.74
CA LYS A 14 22.90 -9.38 8.71
C LYS A 14 22.44 -9.33 10.17
N GLU A 15 21.27 -8.75 10.44
CA GLU A 15 20.77 -8.52 11.80
C GLU A 15 20.00 -9.71 12.41
N SER A 16 19.98 -10.88 11.77
CA SER A 16 19.30 -12.09 12.27
C SER A 16 17.82 -11.87 12.66
N VAL A 17 17.11 -11.01 11.92
CA VAL A 17 15.71 -10.66 12.19
C VAL A 17 14.80 -11.89 12.17
N THR A 18 13.94 -12.03 13.17
CA THR A 18 12.90 -13.07 13.22
C THR A 18 11.49 -12.50 13.08
N ARG A 19 10.50 -13.38 12.86
CA ARG A 19 9.08 -13.00 12.86
C ARG A 19 8.65 -12.35 14.17
N GLU A 20 9.16 -12.85 15.29
CA GLU A 20 8.89 -12.31 16.63
C GLU A 20 9.50 -10.91 16.80
N ASN A 21 10.68 -10.65 16.23
CA ASN A 21 11.25 -9.30 16.23
C ASN A 21 10.32 -8.31 15.51
N ILE A 22 9.74 -8.70 14.37
CA ILE A 22 8.81 -7.86 13.62
C ILE A 22 7.54 -7.62 14.43
N ALA A 23 6.92 -8.68 14.95
CA ALA A 23 5.71 -8.57 15.77
C ALA A 23 5.93 -7.66 16.99
N GLY A 24 7.05 -7.84 17.69
CA GLY A 24 7.44 -7.00 18.82
C GLY A 24 7.73 -5.54 18.44
N ALA A 25 8.41 -5.31 17.32
CA ALA A 25 8.71 -3.96 16.82
C ALA A 25 7.43 -3.21 16.42
N VAL A 26 6.50 -3.88 15.73
CA VAL A 26 5.19 -3.30 15.38
C VAL A 26 4.39 -2.99 16.63
N ALA A 27 4.31 -3.92 17.59
CA ALA A 27 3.57 -3.73 18.83
C ALA A 27 4.14 -2.60 19.71
N GLY A 28 5.46 -2.42 19.70
CA GLY A 28 6.15 -1.35 20.40
C GLY A 28 6.17 -0.01 19.67
N CYS A 29 5.74 0.05 18.40
CA CYS A 29 5.80 1.27 17.59
C CYS A 29 4.66 2.22 17.95
N GLN A 30 5.00 3.43 18.40
CA GLN A 30 4.02 4.47 18.73
C GLN A 30 3.89 5.56 17.66
N THR A 31 4.70 5.50 16.60
CA THR A 31 4.81 6.57 15.60
C THR A 31 4.10 6.23 14.28
N ILE A 32 3.94 4.96 13.95
CA ILE A 32 3.17 4.54 12.76
C ILE A 32 1.69 4.62 13.08
N ARG A 33 0.95 5.39 12.28
CA ARG A 33 -0.50 5.53 12.38
C ARG A 33 -1.13 5.54 10.99
N PRO A 34 -2.35 4.98 10.84
CA PRO A 34 -3.12 5.19 9.62
C PRO A 34 -3.49 6.68 9.52
N ARG A 35 -3.62 7.18 8.29
CA ARG A 35 -4.26 8.48 8.04
C ARG A 35 -5.68 8.45 8.62
N GLU A 36 -6.12 9.56 9.21
CA GLU A 36 -7.47 9.68 9.76
C GLU A 36 -8.52 9.27 8.72
N GLY A 37 -9.49 8.43 9.12
CA GLY A 37 -10.52 7.86 8.24
C GLY A 37 -10.09 6.66 7.39
N MET A 38 -8.81 6.28 7.34
CA MET A 38 -8.35 5.17 6.50
C MET A 38 -8.95 3.82 6.89
N PHE A 39 -9.07 3.51 8.19
CA PHE A 39 -9.70 2.26 8.62
C PHE A 39 -11.19 2.21 8.31
N ASP A 40 -11.90 3.35 8.42
CA ASP A 40 -13.32 3.43 8.05
C ASP A 40 -13.51 3.33 6.53
N PHE A 41 -12.57 3.87 5.75
CA PHE A 41 -12.53 3.71 4.30
C PHE A 41 -12.33 2.24 3.90
N LEU A 42 -11.36 1.54 4.51
CA LEU A 42 -11.14 0.11 4.29
C LEU A 42 -12.36 -0.74 4.67
N ARG A 43 -13.02 -0.40 5.80
CA ARG A 43 -14.26 -1.04 6.22
C ARG A 43 -15.38 -0.83 5.19
N SER A 44 -15.54 0.41 4.72
CA SER A 44 -16.55 0.75 3.71
C SER A 44 -16.35 -0.02 2.40
N CYS A 45 -15.10 -0.20 1.96
CA CYS A 45 -14.78 -1.04 0.80
C CYS A 45 -15.20 -2.50 1.03
N GLN A 46 -14.89 -3.05 2.20
CA GLN A 46 -15.19 -4.44 2.56
C GLN A 46 -16.69 -4.71 2.73
N GLU A 47 -17.44 -3.77 3.31
CA GLU A 47 -18.88 -3.88 3.56
C GLU A 47 -19.75 -3.52 2.34
N HIS A 48 -19.15 -2.92 1.30
CA HIS A 48 -19.86 -2.63 0.05
C HIS A 48 -20.42 -3.92 -0.58
N VAL A 49 -21.53 -3.81 -1.32
CA VAL A 49 -22.16 -4.95 -2.01
C VAL A 49 -22.22 -4.67 -3.51
N PRO A 50 -21.42 -5.37 -4.35
CA PRO A 50 -20.40 -6.36 -3.99
C PRO A 50 -19.17 -5.73 -3.32
N ALA A 51 -18.43 -6.50 -2.51
CA ALA A 51 -17.23 -6.00 -1.83
C ALA A 51 -16.24 -5.38 -2.83
N ILE A 52 -15.67 -4.24 -2.46
CA ILE A 52 -14.68 -3.53 -3.27
C ILE A 52 -13.30 -4.08 -2.90
N PRO A 53 -12.59 -4.71 -3.85
CA PRO A 53 -11.24 -5.19 -3.59
C PRO A 53 -10.27 -4.05 -3.33
N VAL A 54 -9.36 -4.26 -2.37
CA VAL A 54 -8.33 -3.30 -2.00
C VAL A 54 -6.97 -3.94 -2.23
N ILE A 55 -6.10 -3.28 -3.00
CA ILE A 55 -4.74 -3.73 -3.23
C ILE A 55 -3.79 -2.67 -2.66
N ILE A 56 -3.09 -3.02 -1.58
CA ILE A 56 -2.06 -2.20 -0.95
C ILE A 56 -0.74 -2.52 -1.64
N MET A 57 -0.35 -1.72 -2.64
CA MET A 57 0.92 -1.87 -3.34
C MET A 57 1.99 -0.97 -2.71
N SER A 58 2.98 -1.58 -2.06
CA SER A 58 4.00 -0.87 -1.29
C SER A 58 5.41 -1.27 -1.68
N ALA A 59 6.28 -0.30 -1.91
CA ALA A 59 7.72 -0.50 -2.06
C ALA A 59 8.43 -0.73 -0.71
N GLY A 60 7.69 -0.83 0.40
CA GLY A 60 8.22 -1.14 1.72
C GLY A 60 8.38 -2.64 1.97
N LEU A 61 8.21 -3.03 3.24
CA LEU A 61 8.32 -4.40 3.74
C LEU A 61 6.91 -4.97 3.98
N GLY A 62 6.50 -5.95 3.17
CA GLY A 62 5.15 -6.51 3.20
C GLY A 62 4.78 -7.14 4.54
N ASP A 63 5.70 -7.88 5.14
CA ASP A 63 5.51 -8.57 6.43
C ASP A 63 5.27 -7.58 7.58
N VAL A 64 5.93 -6.42 7.55
CA VAL A 64 5.70 -5.34 8.53
C VAL A 64 4.31 -4.72 8.34
N ILE A 65 3.90 -4.49 7.08
CA ILE A 65 2.58 -3.93 6.76
C ILE A 65 1.47 -4.90 7.20
N GLU A 66 1.61 -6.19 6.90
CA GLU A 66 0.61 -7.18 7.30
C GLU A 66 0.54 -7.36 8.80
N GLU A 67 1.67 -7.35 9.49
CA GLU A 67 1.71 -7.41 10.95
C GLU A 67 1.08 -6.16 11.57
N PHE A 68 1.35 -4.97 11.01
CA PHE A 68 0.69 -3.73 11.43
C PHE A 68 -0.82 -3.82 11.26
N LEU A 69 -1.32 -4.24 10.09
CA LEU A 69 -2.75 -4.40 9.85
C LEU A 69 -3.36 -5.45 10.80
N ARG A 70 -2.67 -6.57 11.05
CA ARG A 70 -3.12 -7.62 11.97
C ARG A 70 -3.30 -7.11 13.40
N GLN A 71 -2.40 -6.22 13.85
CA GLN A 71 -2.43 -5.69 15.23
C GLN A 71 -3.38 -4.50 15.40
N THR A 72 -3.62 -3.72 14.34
CA THR A 72 -4.29 -2.40 14.45
C THR A 72 -5.64 -2.30 13.78
N LEU A 73 -5.98 -3.18 12.83
CA LEU A 73 -7.32 -3.15 12.23
C LEU A 73 -8.39 -3.49 13.28
N PRO A 74 -9.45 -2.66 13.40
CA PRO A 74 -10.52 -2.90 14.37
C PRO A 74 -11.54 -3.95 13.88
N PHE A 75 -11.29 -4.61 12.75
CA PHE A 75 -12.13 -5.62 12.13
C PHE A 75 -11.27 -6.65 11.37
N GLU A 76 -11.84 -7.80 11.07
CA GLU A 76 -11.16 -8.84 10.30
C GLU A 76 -10.93 -8.37 8.85
N ARG A 77 -9.67 -8.45 8.40
CA ARG A 77 -9.27 -8.09 7.03
C ARG A 77 -9.97 -9.01 6.02
N ALA A 78 -10.72 -8.42 5.07
CA ALA A 78 -11.35 -9.18 3.99
C ALA A 78 -10.35 -9.97 3.14
N PRO A 79 -10.76 -11.14 2.62
CA PRO A 79 -10.00 -11.87 1.60
C PRO A 79 -9.76 -11.08 0.31
N THR A 80 -10.54 -10.04 0.04
CA THR A 80 -10.38 -9.14 -1.11
C THR A 80 -9.39 -7.99 -0.86
N THR A 81 -8.76 -7.95 0.31
CA THR A 81 -7.74 -6.96 0.68
C THR A 81 -6.36 -7.61 0.66
N HIS A 82 -5.53 -7.24 -0.31
CA HIS A 82 -4.20 -7.83 -0.52
C HIS A 82 -3.07 -6.82 -0.31
N VAL A 83 -1.95 -7.30 0.21
CA VAL A 83 -0.69 -6.53 0.30
C VAL A 83 0.29 -7.07 -0.73
N VAL A 84 0.71 -6.22 -1.67
CA VAL A 84 1.71 -6.49 -2.70
C VAL A 84 2.95 -5.64 -2.40
N SER A 85 4.02 -6.28 -1.94
CA SER A 85 5.21 -5.60 -1.42
C SER A 85 6.43 -6.53 -1.44
N ASN A 86 7.60 -6.02 -1.07
CA ASN A 86 8.80 -6.85 -0.88
C ASN A 86 8.56 -7.77 0.32
N ARG A 87 8.56 -9.08 0.11
CA ARG A 87 8.32 -10.09 1.14
C ARG A 87 9.63 -10.58 1.73
N MET A 88 9.65 -10.74 3.04
CA MET A 88 10.72 -11.39 3.76
C MET A 88 10.57 -12.91 3.64
N VAL A 89 11.65 -13.60 3.29
CA VAL A 89 11.72 -15.06 3.24
C VAL A 89 12.34 -15.54 4.54
N PHE A 90 11.60 -16.34 5.30
CA PHE A 90 12.05 -16.90 6.57
C PHE A 90 12.29 -18.40 6.44
N ASN A 91 13.31 -18.90 7.14
CA ASN A 91 13.57 -20.33 7.25
C ASN A 91 12.62 -21.00 8.27
N GLU A 92 12.80 -22.32 8.49
CA GLU A 92 11.97 -23.12 9.40
C GLU A 92 12.05 -22.63 10.86
N GLU A 93 13.18 -22.06 11.27
CA GLU A 93 13.38 -21.46 12.60
C GLU A 93 12.83 -20.03 12.71
N GLY A 94 12.15 -19.52 11.68
CA GLY A 94 11.55 -18.19 11.69
C GLY A 94 12.55 -17.04 11.53
N ARG A 95 13.77 -17.32 11.07
CA ARG A 95 14.82 -16.31 10.80
C ARG A 95 14.77 -15.85 9.35
N LEU A 96 14.94 -14.55 9.13
CA LEU A 96 15.04 -13.94 7.83
C LEU A 96 16.29 -14.46 7.11
N VAL A 97 16.12 -14.96 5.89
CA VAL A 97 17.20 -15.50 5.06
C VAL A 97 17.26 -14.88 3.66
N ASP A 98 16.18 -14.28 3.18
CA ASP A 98 16.16 -13.61 1.87
C ASP A 98 14.99 -12.62 1.74
N PHE A 99 14.90 -11.95 0.60
CA PHE A 99 13.75 -11.17 0.16
C PHE A 99 13.18 -11.70 -1.15
N SER A 100 11.89 -11.50 -1.38
CA SER A 100 11.23 -11.88 -2.62
C SER A 100 11.73 -11.06 -3.81
N GLU A 101 11.89 -11.71 -4.95
CA GLU A 101 12.13 -11.08 -6.24
C GLU A 101 10.87 -11.14 -7.15
N PRO A 102 10.69 -10.20 -8.10
CA PRO A 102 11.55 -9.04 -8.35
C PRO A 102 11.40 -7.96 -7.27
N LEU A 103 12.47 -7.20 -7.02
CA LEU A 103 12.44 -6.02 -6.15
C LEU A 103 11.41 -4.96 -6.61
N LEU A 104 10.48 -4.61 -5.72
CA LEU A 104 9.52 -3.53 -5.88
C LEU A 104 10.07 -2.25 -5.21
N HIS A 105 10.22 -1.18 -6.00
CA HIS A 105 10.70 0.12 -5.52
C HIS A 105 9.80 1.27 -6.02
N MET A 106 10.02 2.49 -5.54
CA MET A 106 9.15 3.64 -5.84
C MET A 106 8.93 3.96 -7.33
N PHE A 107 9.79 3.52 -8.26
CA PHE A 107 9.68 3.84 -9.69
C PHE A 107 9.23 2.69 -10.62
N ASN A 108 8.89 1.50 -10.10
CA ASN A 108 8.47 0.35 -10.93
C ASN A 108 7.10 -0.23 -10.54
N LYS A 109 6.33 0.48 -9.71
CA LYS A 109 5.01 0.05 -9.26
C LYS A 109 4.04 -0.05 -10.44
N THR A 110 3.68 -1.28 -10.83
CA THR A 110 2.78 -1.58 -11.95
C THR A 110 2.05 -2.89 -11.71
N ALA A 111 1.05 -3.20 -12.54
CA ALA A 111 0.30 -4.46 -12.50
C ALA A 111 1.17 -5.72 -12.73
N ALA A 112 2.41 -5.55 -13.20
CA ALA A 112 3.37 -6.64 -13.35
C ALA A 112 3.69 -7.31 -12.00
N PHE A 113 3.64 -6.55 -10.90
CA PHE A 113 3.87 -7.07 -9.54
C PHE A 113 2.64 -7.72 -8.91
N LEU A 114 1.46 -7.58 -9.53
CA LEU A 114 0.24 -8.15 -8.98
C LEU A 114 0.23 -9.68 -9.15
N PRO A 115 0.02 -10.44 -8.07
CA PRO A 115 -0.31 -11.86 -8.16
C PRO A 115 -1.58 -12.07 -8.99
N GLU A 116 -1.75 -13.27 -9.56
CA GLU A 116 -2.91 -13.59 -10.39
C GLU A 116 -4.24 -13.33 -9.67
N ALA A 117 -4.34 -13.70 -8.39
CA ALA A 117 -5.53 -13.42 -7.58
C ALA A 117 -5.89 -11.92 -7.53
N CYS A 118 -4.91 -11.02 -7.47
CA CYS A 118 -5.15 -9.58 -7.51
C CYS A 118 -5.59 -9.10 -8.89
N ARG A 119 -5.09 -9.72 -9.97
CA ARG A 119 -5.53 -9.41 -11.34
C ARG A 119 -6.96 -9.87 -11.58
N GLU A 120 -7.33 -11.05 -11.08
CA GLU A 120 -8.72 -11.53 -11.15
C GLU A 120 -9.68 -10.58 -10.46
N LEU A 121 -9.30 -10.01 -9.31
CA LEU A 121 -10.10 -9.03 -8.60
C LEU A 121 -10.33 -7.74 -9.40
N ALA A 122 -9.45 -7.40 -10.36
CA ALA A 122 -9.61 -6.25 -11.23
C ALA A 122 -10.44 -6.54 -12.49
N LYS A 123 -10.61 -7.82 -12.89
CA LYS A 123 -11.33 -8.17 -14.12
C LYS A 123 -12.78 -7.69 -14.10
N GLY A 124 -13.21 -7.14 -15.23
CA GLY A 124 -14.57 -6.61 -15.41
C GLY A 124 -14.83 -5.27 -14.69
N LYS A 125 -13.89 -4.75 -13.89
CA LYS A 125 -13.95 -3.39 -13.35
C LYS A 125 -13.48 -2.41 -14.42
N ARG A 126 -14.17 -1.29 -14.56
CA ARG A 126 -13.81 -0.24 -15.53
C ARG A 126 -13.04 0.91 -14.89
N GLN A 127 -13.22 1.11 -13.59
CA GLN A 127 -12.66 2.23 -12.85
C GLN A 127 -12.00 1.71 -11.58
N CYS A 128 -10.97 2.42 -11.11
CA CYS A 128 -10.39 2.20 -9.80
C CYS A 128 -10.09 3.53 -9.10
N LEU A 129 -10.11 3.52 -7.77
CA LEU A 129 -9.56 4.61 -6.98
C LEU A 129 -8.09 4.29 -6.70
N LEU A 130 -7.20 5.16 -7.15
CA LEU A 130 -5.75 5.05 -6.94
C LEU A 130 -5.32 6.10 -5.93
N MET A 131 -4.67 5.68 -4.85
CA MET A 131 -4.21 6.56 -3.78
C MET A 131 -2.71 6.39 -3.60
N GLY A 132 -1.94 7.48 -3.61
CA GLY A 132 -0.49 7.44 -3.48
C GLY A 132 0.11 8.76 -3.00
N ASP A 133 1.36 8.75 -2.59
CA ASP A 133 2.10 9.90 -2.06
C ASP A 133 3.36 10.24 -2.87
N GLY A 134 3.67 9.41 -3.87
CA GLY A 134 4.69 9.64 -4.87
C GLY A 134 4.14 9.56 -6.29
N VAL A 135 4.76 10.28 -7.23
CA VAL A 135 4.37 10.23 -8.66
C VAL A 135 4.53 8.82 -9.25
N GLY A 136 5.44 8.02 -8.70
CA GLY A 136 5.58 6.60 -9.06
C GLY A 136 4.37 5.73 -8.70
N ASP A 137 3.48 6.21 -7.82
CA ASP A 137 2.25 5.49 -7.50
C ASP A 137 1.21 5.62 -8.62
N CYS A 138 1.30 6.67 -9.44
CA CYS A 138 0.38 6.89 -10.56
C CYS A 138 0.39 5.78 -11.61
N THR A 139 1.36 4.88 -11.56
CA THR A 139 1.52 3.74 -12.48
C THR A 139 1.07 2.41 -11.89
N MET A 140 0.59 2.35 -10.63
CA MET A 140 0.20 1.09 -9.97
C MET A 140 -0.84 0.27 -10.76
N ALA A 141 -1.73 0.96 -11.49
CA ALA A 141 -2.75 0.33 -12.33
C ALA A 141 -2.27 0.00 -13.77
N ASN A 142 -1.06 0.41 -14.17
CA ASN A 142 -0.56 0.17 -15.52
C ASN A 142 -0.45 -1.33 -15.78
N GLY A 143 -1.13 -1.80 -16.83
CA GLY A 143 -1.25 -3.23 -17.17
C GLY A 143 -2.58 -3.86 -16.74
N LEU A 144 -3.47 -3.11 -16.10
CA LEU A 144 -4.87 -3.47 -15.89
C LEU A 144 -5.78 -2.72 -16.87
N GLU A 145 -6.92 -3.33 -17.22
CA GLU A 145 -7.97 -2.71 -18.03
C GLU A 145 -8.91 -1.83 -17.17
N VAL A 146 -8.34 -0.95 -16.36
CA VAL A 146 -9.07 -0.05 -15.45
C VAL A 146 -8.63 1.40 -15.65
N GLU A 147 -9.57 2.33 -15.53
CA GLU A 147 -9.30 3.76 -15.54
C GLU A 147 -9.15 4.31 -14.11
N PRO A 148 -7.97 4.80 -13.71
CA PRO A 148 -7.74 5.27 -12.35
C PRO A 148 -8.24 6.70 -12.14
N PHE A 149 -9.02 6.92 -11.09
CA PHE A 149 -9.18 8.23 -10.44
C PHE A 149 -8.13 8.36 -9.34
N LYS A 150 -7.25 9.35 -9.42
CA LYS A 150 -6.00 9.42 -8.64
C LYS A 150 -6.07 10.49 -7.56
N ILE A 151 -5.87 10.07 -6.31
CA ILE A 151 -5.71 10.94 -5.15
C ILE A 151 -4.24 10.92 -4.72
N GLY A 152 -3.60 12.09 -4.75
CA GLY A 152 -2.21 12.29 -4.37
C GLY A 152 -2.10 12.92 -2.99
N PHE A 153 -1.40 12.26 -2.06
CA PHE A 153 -1.11 12.78 -0.73
C PHE A 153 0.26 13.47 -0.72
N LEU A 154 0.26 14.80 -0.75
CA LEU A 154 1.48 15.60 -0.80
C LEU A 154 1.86 16.11 0.60
N ASN A 155 2.71 15.36 1.29
CA ASN A 155 3.09 15.64 2.68
C ASN A 155 4.39 16.46 2.81
N GLU A 156 5.29 16.37 1.83
CA GLU A 156 6.62 16.97 1.90
C GLU A 156 6.90 17.85 0.68
N LYS A 157 7.68 18.92 0.88
CA LYS A 157 8.10 19.86 -0.17
C LYS A 157 6.92 20.35 -1.01
N ILE A 158 5.82 20.74 -0.33
CA ILE A 158 4.53 21.01 -0.96
C ILE A 158 4.66 22.02 -2.09
N GLU A 159 5.29 23.17 -1.86
CA GLU A 159 5.45 24.22 -2.88
C GLU A 159 6.24 23.74 -4.11
N GLU A 160 7.33 23.00 -3.88
CA GLU A 160 8.20 22.47 -4.94
C GLU A 160 7.50 21.41 -5.80
N ARG A 161 6.74 20.51 -5.15
CA ARG A 161 6.15 19.32 -5.80
C ARG A 161 4.72 19.51 -6.28
N MET A 162 4.01 20.55 -5.81
CA MET A 162 2.63 20.82 -6.18
C MET A 162 2.39 20.86 -7.70
N PRO A 163 3.22 21.54 -8.52
CA PRO A 163 2.99 21.60 -9.97
C PRO A 163 3.01 20.21 -10.63
N GLU A 164 3.92 19.33 -10.20
CA GLU A 164 3.99 17.96 -10.71
C GLU A 164 2.79 17.13 -10.23
N PHE A 165 2.40 17.26 -8.96
CA PHE A 165 1.26 16.54 -8.39
C PHE A 165 -0.05 16.90 -9.10
N GLN A 166 -0.30 18.19 -9.35
CA GLN A 166 -1.49 18.66 -10.05
C GLN A 166 -1.57 18.18 -11.51
N GLN A 167 -0.42 17.85 -12.13
CA GLN A 167 -0.40 17.25 -13.48
C GLN A 167 -0.65 15.73 -13.47
N LYS A 168 -0.37 15.06 -12.35
CA LYS A 168 -0.32 13.59 -12.28
C LYS A 168 -1.49 12.97 -11.52
N PHE A 169 -2.10 13.72 -10.60
CA PHE A 169 -3.23 13.31 -9.77
C PHE A 169 -4.46 14.17 -10.06
N ASP A 170 -5.64 13.56 -10.00
CA ASP A 170 -6.91 14.27 -10.19
C ASP A 170 -7.25 15.13 -8.97
N VAL A 171 -6.86 14.68 -7.78
CA VAL A 171 -7.02 15.40 -6.51
C VAL A 171 -5.73 15.35 -5.71
N VAL A 172 -5.30 16.50 -5.21
CA VAL A 172 -4.13 16.61 -4.32
C VAL A 172 -4.59 16.99 -2.92
N VAL A 173 -4.22 16.17 -1.95
CA VAL A 173 -4.46 16.39 -0.52
C VAL A 173 -3.12 16.71 0.13
N THR A 174 -3.00 17.90 0.72
CA THR A 174 -1.74 18.36 1.33
C THR A 174 -1.67 18.07 2.82
N GLY A 175 -0.46 17.79 3.30
CA GLY A 175 -0.20 17.52 4.73
C GLY A 175 -0.96 16.32 5.29
N ASP A 176 -1.14 16.30 6.61
CA ASP A 176 -1.76 15.19 7.36
C ASP A 176 -3.31 15.27 7.41
N ALA A 177 -3.94 15.82 6.37
CA ALA A 177 -5.39 15.87 6.27
C ALA A 177 -6.01 14.45 6.25
N PRO A 178 -7.27 14.26 6.68
CA PRO A 178 -7.91 12.95 6.65
C PRO A 178 -8.07 12.40 5.23
N VAL A 179 -8.46 11.12 5.11
CA VAL A 179 -8.93 10.55 3.84
C VAL A 179 -10.08 11.43 3.33
N PRO A 180 -9.99 11.96 2.10
CA PRO A 180 -10.97 12.94 1.63
C PRO A 180 -12.35 12.31 1.50
N GLU A 181 -13.39 13.07 1.84
CA GLU A 181 -14.79 12.65 1.72
C GLU A 181 -15.14 12.11 0.32
N LEU A 182 -14.52 12.67 -0.71
CA LEU A 182 -14.70 12.22 -2.09
C LEU A 182 -14.36 10.72 -2.27
N ALA A 183 -13.39 10.18 -1.52
CA ALA A 183 -13.00 8.78 -1.61
C ALA A 183 -14.15 7.88 -1.16
N PHE A 184 -14.82 8.24 -0.07
CA PHE A 184 -16.02 7.56 0.41
C PHE A 184 -17.17 7.66 -0.59
N ARG A 185 -17.40 8.84 -1.15
CA ARG A 185 -18.43 9.04 -2.19
C ARG A 185 -18.14 8.24 -3.45
N ALA A 186 -16.87 8.12 -3.86
CA ALA A 186 -16.44 7.37 -5.05
C ALA A 186 -16.74 5.87 -4.94
N ILE A 187 -16.76 5.33 -3.72
CA ILE A 187 -17.10 3.93 -3.46
C ILE A 187 -18.58 3.73 -3.09
N GLY A 188 -19.43 4.75 -3.24
CA GLY A 188 -20.85 4.68 -2.88
C GLY A 188 -21.13 4.69 -1.37
N GLY A 189 -20.13 5.03 -0.55
CA GLY A 189 -20.27 5.15 0.91
C GLY A 189 -21.10 6.37 1.31
N ARG A 190 -21.82 6.25 2.44
CA ARG A 190 -22.45 7.40 3.11
C ARG A 190 -21.42 8.04 4.04
N VAL A 191 -21.38 9.37 4.04
CA VAL A 191 -20.53 10.21 4.90
C VAL A 191 -21.28 10.53 6.18
#